data_AF-A0A4R5UUV3-F1
#
_entry.id   AF-A0A4R5UUV3-F1
#
_cell.length_a   1.000
_cell.length_b   1.000
_cell.length_c   1.000
_cell.angle_alpha   90.00
_cell.angle_beta   90.00
_cell.angle_gamma   90.00
#
_symmetry.space_group_name_H-M   'P 1'
#
loop_
_entity.id
_entity.type
_entity.pdbx_description
1 polymer ?
#
loop_
_entity_poly.entity_id
_entity_poly.type
_entity_poly.pdbx_seq_one_letter_code
_entity_poly.pdbx_strand_id
1 'polypeptide(L)'
;MNNFLPHPLRPYSRTQIDKVFNQVKAAMHAEALTRGNGRAIYQDCYTGKTLYGGDPYDYEHIFPSELLHSKYKHLLSDADIALVVNCPENVAVTTRVINQSKGKHDPEYWLGQAHHVRNNDIDLPHALANVKRAKAGIERMVATLSGK
;
A
#
# COMPACT_ATOMS: atom_id res chain seq x y z
N MET A 1 5.88 4.41 -24.51
CA MET A 1 5.03 4.64 -23.31
C MET A 1 5.22 6.08 -22.90
N ASN A 2 4.16 6.88 -22.80
CA ASN A 2 4.27 8.28 -22.42
C ASN A 2 4.51 8.37 -20.90
N ASN A 3 5.75 8.67 -20.50
CA ASN A 3 6.03 9.13 -19.13
C ASN A 3 5.55 10.58 -19.04
N PHE A 4 4.43 10.82 -18.37
CA PHE A 4 4.01 12.20 -18.13
C PHE A 4 4.98 12.87 -17.15
N LEU A 5 5.40 14.08 -17.51
CA LEU A 5 6.27 14.92 -16.71
C LEU A 5 5.54 15.45 -15.46
N PRO A 6 6.27 15.86 -14.41
CA PRO A 6 5.68 16.50 -13.24
C PRO A 6 4.79 17.69 -13.63
N HIS A 7 3.53 17.69 -13.19
CA HIS A 7 2.59 18.77 -13.46
C HIS A 7 1.43 18.75 -12.44
N PRO A 8 1.06 19.89 -11.83
CA PRO A 8 0.06 19.95 -10.77
C PRO A 8 -1.37 19.59 -11.24
N LEU A 9 -1.70 19.82 -12.51
CA LEU A 9 -3.02 19.46 -13.08
C LEU A 9 -3.05 18.08 -13.73
N ARG A 10 -1.98 17.27 -13.61
CA ARG A 10 -1.96 15.95 -14.21
C ARG A 10 -3.07 15.06 -13.63
N PRO A 11 -3.88 14.38 -14.47
CA PRO A 11 -4.90 13.47 -14.00
C PRO A 11 -4.27 12.22 -13.40
N TYR A 12 -4.96 11.62 -12.45
CA TYR A 12 -4.55 10.34 -11.89
C TYR A 12 -4.69 9.22 -12.92
N SER A 13 -3.65 8.39 -13.04
CA SER A 13 -3.66 7.18 -13.86
C SER A 13 -3.04 6.01 -13.10
N ARG A 14 -3.69 4.84 -13.19
CA ARG A 14 -3.21 3.62 -12.55
C ARG A 14 -2.19 2.85 -13.38
N THR A 15 -1.99 3.18 -14.66
CA THR A 15 -1.25 2.32 -15.60
C THR A 15 0.17 1.96 -15.13
N GLN A 16 0.98 2.94 -14.72
CA GLN A 16 2.35 2.67 -14.24
C GLN A 16 2.34 2.05 -12.83
N ILE A 17 1.41 2.49 -11.98
CA ILE A 17 1.26 1.97 -10.62
C ILE A 17 0.93 0.49 -10.65
N ASP A 18 -0.04 0.07 -11.47
CA ASP A 18 -0.47 -1.33 -11.58
C ASP A 18 0.61 -2.22 -12.19
N LYS A 19 1.41 -1.68 -13.14
CA LYS A 19 2.57 -2.39 -13.70
C LYS A 19 3.57 -2.78 -12.61
N VAL A 20 3.99 -1.81 -11.79
CA VAL A 20 4.93 -2.06 -10.67
C VAL A 20 4.27 -2.91 -9.59
N PHE A 21 2.99 -2.65 -9.29
CA PHE A 21 2.25 -3.40 -8.27
C PHE A 21 2.15 -4.90 -8.60
N ASN A 22 1.95 -5.27 -9.86
CA ASN A 22 1.93 -6.67 -10.27
C ASN A 22 3.27 -7.38 -10.02
N GLN A 23 4.39 -6.68 -10.22
CA GLN A 23 5.72 -7.21 -9.91
C GLN A 23 5.91 -7.38 -8.39
N VAL A 24 5.50 -6.39 -7.61
CA VAL A 24 5.58 -6.44 -6.13
C VAL A 24 4.70 -7.57 -5.58
N LYS A 25 3.46 -7.72 -6.04
CA LYS A 25 2.58 -8.84 -5.63
C LYS A 25 3.20 -10.20 -5.93
N ALA A 26 3.79 -10.37 -7.11
CA ALA A 26 4.45 -11.62 -7.48
C ALA A 26 5.63 -11.94 -6.54
N ALA A 27 6.45 -10.94 -6.21
CA ALA A 27 7.56 -11.09 -5.27
C ALA A 27 7.08 -11.42 -3.85
N MET A 28 6.08 -10.69 -3.34
CA MET A 28 5.47 -10.95 -2.03
C MET A 28 4.87 -12.35 -1.95
N HIS A 29 4.22 -12.82 -3.03
CA HIS A 29 3.66 -14.16 -3.08
C HIS A 29 4.74 -15.24 -2.99
N ALA A 30 5.82 -15.09 -3.77
CA ALA A 30 6.95 -16.01 -3.75
C ALA A 30 7.63 -16.08 -2.38
N GLU A 31 7.81 -14.93 -1.71
CA GLU A 31 8.33 -14.88 -0.34
C GLU A 31 7.38 -15.59 0.64
N ALA A 32 6.08 -15.34 0.55
CA ALA A 32 5.08 -15.96 1.42
C ALA A 32 5.02 -17.48 1.24
N LEU A 33 5.14 -17.99 0.00
CA LEU A 33 5.22 -19.42 -0.29
C LEU A 33 6.48 -20.04 0.32
N THR A 34 7.61 -19.37 0.22
CA THR A 34 8.88 -19.81 0.81
C THR A 34 8.75 -19.89 2.33
N ARG A 35 8.16 -18.86 2.95
CA ARG A 35 7.93 -18.79 4.40
C ARG A 35 7.05 -19.93 4.93
N GLY A 36 6.02 -20.32 4.19
CA GLY A 36 5.09 -21.37 4.58
C GLY A 36 5.30 -22.72 3.90
N ASN A 37 6.51 -23.00 3.40
CA ASN A 37 6.89 -24.28 2.81
C ASN A 37 5.88 -24.79 1.75
N GLY A 38 5.58 -23.93 0.78
CA GLY A 38 4.63 -24.23 -0.31
C GLY A 38 3.19 -23.76 -0.07
N ARG A 39 2.87 -23.26 1.13
CA ARG A 39 1.63 -22.53 1.39
C ARG A 39 1.94 -21.06 1.69
N ALA A 40 1.29 -20.12 1.03
CA ALA A 40 1.55 -18.70 1.28
C ALA A 40 1.11 -18.32 2.70
N ILE A 41 2.00 -17.68 3.47
CA ILE A 41 1.71 -17.17 4.83
C ILE A 41 2.02 -15.67 4.90
N TYR A 42 1.02 -14.89 5.26
CA TYR A 42 1.12 -13.45 5.48
C TYR A 42 0.73 -13.08 6.91
N GLN A 43 1.10 -11.87 7.31
CA GLN A 43 0.55 -11.22 8.48
C GLN A 43 -0.34 -10.07 8.00
N ASP A 44 -1.57 -10.02 8.49
CA ASP A 44 -2.50 -8.93 8.22
C ASP A 44 -1.93 -7.60 8.78
N CYS A 45 -1.88 -6.57 7.93
CA CYS A 45 -1.28 -5.30 8.32
C CYS A 45 -2.11 -4.47 9.30
N TYR A 46 -3.37 -4.81 9.54
CA TYR A 46 -4.22 -4.10 10.48
C TYR A 46 -4.56 -4.92 11.72
N THR A 47 -4.73 -6.23 11.60
CA THR A 47 -5.10 -7.10 12.74
C THR A 47 -3.94 -7.86 13.35
N GLY A 48 -2.79 -7.94 12.66
CA GLY A 48 -1.64 -8.74 13.10
C GLY A 48 -1.83 -10.25 13.01
N LYS A 49 -3.03 -10.70 12.61
CA LYS A 49 -3.38 -12.12 12.45
C LYS A 49 -2.64 -12.73 11.27
N THR A 50 -2.42 -14.03 11.33
CA THR A 50 -1.88 -14.79 10.20
C THR A 50 -2.96 -15.01 9.15
N LEU A 51 -2.63 -14.76 7.89
CA LEU A 51 -3.46 -15.06 6.73
C LEU A 51 -2.77 -16.12 5.87
N TYR A 52 -3.54 -17.05 5.34
CA TYR A 52 -3.03 -18.17 4.55
C TYR A 52 -3.48 -18.06 3.09
N GLY A 53 -2.69 -18.67 2.20
CA GLY A 53 -3.12 -18.93 0.83
C GLY A 53 -4.47 -19.68 0.83
N GLY A 54 -5.44 -19.13 0.10
CA GLY A 54 -6.83 -19.60 0.05
C GLY A 54 -7.81 -18.73 0.84
N ASP A 55 -7.35 -17.95 1.81
CA ASP A 55 -8.20 -17.03 2.56
C ASP A 55 -8.64 -15.84 1.68
N PRO A 56 -9.80 -15.22 1.96
CA PRO A 56 -10.27 -14.03 1.24
C PRO A 56 -9.50 -12.78 1.67
N TYR A 57 -8.24 -12.67 1.25
CA TYR A 57 -7.40 -11.49 1.44
C TYR A 57 -7.18 -10.74 0.12
N ASP A 58 -6.82 -9.47 0.22
CA ASP A 58 -6.39 -8.64 -0.90
C ASP A 58 -5.03 -7.99 -0.58
N TYR A 59 -4.26 -7.69 -1.63
CA TYR A 59 -3.05 -6.88 -1.50
C TYR A 59 -3.45 -5.41 -1.38
N GLU A 60 -2.83 -4.70 -0.44
CA GLU A 60 -3.24 -3.38 -0.01
C GLU A 60 -2.14 -2.35 -0.21
N HIS A 61 -2.55 -1.15 -0.63
CA HIS A 61 -1.74 0.06 -0.48
C HIS A 61 -2.17 0.79 0.80
N ILE A 62 -1.36 0.73 1.88
CA ILE A 62 -1.70 1.33 3.18
C ILE A 62 -2.10 2.79 3.00
N PHE A 63 -1.25 3.60 2.36
CA PHE A 63 -1.62 4.88 1.79
C PHE A 63 -2.10 4.70 0.34
N PRO A 64 -3.35 5.11 0.02
CA PRO A 64 -3.90 4.95 -1.32
C PRO A 64 -3.04 5.59 -2.41
N SER A 65 -2.94 4.89 -3.53
CA SER A 65 -2.25 5.34 -4.75
C SER A 65 -2.72 6.71 -5.25
N GLU A 66 -4.03 6.97 -5.22
CA GLU A 66 -4.63 8.25 -5.65
C GLU A 66 -4.25 9.42 -4.72
N LEU A 67 -4.17 9.16 -3.41
CA LEU A 67 -3.74 10.13 -2.41
C LEU A 67 -2.28 10.52 -2.64
N LEU A 68 -1.40 9.52 -2.79
CA LEU A 68 0.03 9.75 -3.01
C LEU A 68 0.30 10.40 -4.37
N HIS A 69 -0.40 9.99 -5.43
CA HIS A 69 -0.30 10.64 -6.73
C HIS A 69 -0.70 12.11 -6.63
N SER A 70 -1.86 12.41 -6.03
CA SER A 70 -2.32 13.80 -5.89
C SER A 70 -1.35 14.65 -5.09
N LYS A 71 -0.73 14.07 -4.05
CA LYS A 71 0.28 14.72 -3.21
C LYS A 71 1.57 15.02 -3.98
N TYR A 72 2.08 14.09 -4.80
CA TYR A 72 3.44 14.20 -5.37
C TYR A 72 3.52 14.43 -6.89
N LYS A 73 2.39 14.47 -7.62
CA LYS A 73 2.36 14.66 -9.09
C LYS A 73 2.98 15.95 -9.61
N HIS A 74 3.16 16.94 -8.75
CA HIS A 74 3.83 18.20 -9.06
C HIS A 74 5.37 18.11 -8.92
N LEU A 75 5.88 17.08 -8.24
CA LEU A 75 7.32 16.85 -8.00
C LEU A 75 7.87 15.70 -8.83
N LEU A 76 7.09 14.62 -8.99
CA LEU A 76 7.57 13.34 -9.49
C LEU A 76 6.86 12.94 -10.77
N SER A 77 7.51 12.18 -11.65
CA SER A 77 6.88 11.57 -12.83
C SER A 77 5.92 10.43 -12.45
N ASP A 78 5.11 9.92 -13.37
CA ASP A 78 4.23 8.76 -13.09
C ASP A 78 5.04 7.49 -12.79
N ALA A 79 6.20 7.34 -13.43
CA ALA A 79 7.10 6.23 -13.18
C ALA A 79 7.67 6.31 -11.75
N ASP A 80 8.07 7.50 -11.30
CA ASP A 80 8.58 7.71 -9.95
C ASP A 80 7.48 7.54 -8.90
N ILE A 81 6.27 8.07 -9.15
CA ILE A 81 5.13 7.85 -8.26
C ILE A 81 4.77 6.36 -8.16
N ALA A 82 4.87 5.60 -9.26
CA ALA A 82 4.66 4.17 -9.23
C ALA A 82 5.67 3.45 -8.30
N LEU A 83 6.91 3.94 -8.22
CA LEU A 83 7.90 3.43 -7.27
C LEU A 83 7.59 3.84 -5.83
N VAL A 84 7.15 5.09 -5.60
CA VAL A 84 6.75 5.59 -4.27
C VAL A 84 5.56 4.82 -3.72
N VAL A 85 4.50 4.67 -4.51
CA VAL A 85 3.25 4.00 -4.11
C VAL A 85 3.49 2.53 -3.80
N ASN A 86 4.36 1.88 -4.57
CA ASN A 86 4.66 0.46 -4.44
C ASN A 86 5.95 0.18 -3.63
N CYS A 87 6.39 1.13 -2.80
CA CYS A 87 7.50 0.85 -1.90
C CYS A 87 7.13 -0.28 -0.92
N PRO A 88 8.08 -1.13 -0.51
CA PRO A 88 7.78 -2.31 0.30
C PRO A 88 7.01 -2.00 1.58
N GLU A 89 7.24 -0.83 2.19
CA GLU A 89 6.55 -0.43 3.41
C GLU A 89 5.10 -0.01 3.20
N ASN A 90 4.71 0.39 1.97
CA ASN A 90 3.34 0.81 1.66
C ASN A 90 2.49 -0.32 1.08
N VAL A 91 3.09 -1.45 0.69
CA VAL A 91 2.37 -2.60 0.15
C VAL A 91 2.28 -3.71 1.18
N ALA A 92 1.07 -4.16 1.49
CA ALA A 92 0.83 -5.20 2.47
C ALA A 92 -0.32 -6.12 2.06
N VAL A 93 -0.77 -6.97 2.99
CA VAL A 93 -1.93 -7.85 2.82
C VAL A 93 -2.90 -7.61 3.98
N THR A 94 -4.19 -7.63 3.67
CA THR A 94 -5.28 -7.55 4.66
C THR A 94 -6.46 -8.38 4.18
N THR A 95 -7.38 -8.72 5.07
CA THR A 95 -8.66 -9.33 4.67
C THR A 95 -9.42 -8.45 3.67
N ARG A 96 -10.17 -9.07 2.77
CA ARG A 96 -11.02 -8.36 1.79
C ARG A 96 -11.99 -7.39 2.44
N VAL A 97 -12.57 -7.79 3.58
CA VAL A 97 -13.53 -6.95 4.32
C VAL A 97 -12.87 -5.65 4.79
N ILE A 98 -11.67 -5.74 5.37
CA ILE A 98 -10.90 -4.57 5.78
C ILE A 98 -10.49 -3.74 4.58
N ASN A 99 -10.01 -4.37 3.50
CA ASN A 99 -9.61 -3.68 2.28
C ASN A 99 -10.75 -2.82 1.72
N GLN A 100 -11.95 -3.40 1.62
CA GLN A 100 -13.16 -2.72 1.15
C GLN A 100 -13.62 -1.64 2.12
N SER A 101 -13.56 -1.89 3.44
CA SER A 101 -13.93 -0.91 4.46
C SER A 101 -13.01 0.31 4.46
N LYS A 102 -11.71 0.14 4.21
CA LYS A 102 -10.74 1.23 4.13
C LYS A 102 -10.83 1.95 2.79
N GLY A 103 -10.96 1.21 1.69
CA GLY A 103 -11.10 1.76 0.35
C GLY A 103 -9.98 2.75 0.00
N LYS A 104 -10.38 3.97 -0.39
CA LYS A 104 -9.45 5.06 -0.76
C LYS A 104 -9.22 6.07 0.38
N HIS A 105 -9.66 5.79 1.59
CA HIS A 105 -9.48 6.71 2.72
C HIS A 105 -8.01 6.79 3.13
N ASP A 106 -7.63 7.95 3.67
CA ASP A 106 -6.37 8.09 4.40
C ASP A 106 -6.38 7.11 5.60
N PRO A 107 -5.35 6.28 5.78
CA PRO A 107 -5.33 5.27 6.84
C PRO A 107 -5.32 5.89 8.24
N GLU A 108 -4.71 7.07 8.45
CA GLU A 108 -4.73 7.76 9.75
C GLU A 108 -6.15 8.21 10.08
N TYR A 109 -6.89 8.75 9.10
CA TYR A 109 -8.29 9.14 9.27
C TYR A 109 -9.20 7.92 9.49
N TRP A 110 -9.02 6.87 8.69
CA TRP A 110 -9.84 5.66 8.76
C TRP A 110 -9.68 4.93 10.10
N LEU A 111 -8.44 4.77 10.59
CA LEU A 111 -8.16 4.20 11.91
C LEU A 111 -8.64 5.09 13.06
N GLY A 112 -8.75 6.40 12.83
CA GLY A 112 -9.33 7.34 13.79
C GLY A 112 -10.83 7.13 14.05
N GLN A 113 -11.52 6.36 13.22
CA GLN A 113 -12.93 6.06 13.39
C GLN A 113 -13.13 4.79 14.24
N ALA A 114 -13.59 4.96 15.49
CA ALA A 114 -13.74 3.85 16.45
C ALA A 114 -14.64 2.69 15.96
N HIS A 115 -15.59 2.96 15.06
CA HIS A 115 -16.44 1.91 14.49
C HIS A 115 -15.67 1.02 13.49
N HIS A 116 -14.73 1.55 12.71
CA HIS A 116 -13.89 0.73 11.83
C HIS A 116 -12.96 -0.19 12.62
N VAL A 117 -12.37 0.33 13.70
CA VAL A 117 -11.51 -0.45 14.61
C VAL A 117 -12.28 -1.63 15.22
N ARG A 118 -13.45 -1.34 15.79
CA ARG A 118 -14.28 -2.36 16.45
C ARG A 118 -14.87 -3.38 15.48
N ASN A 119 -15.43 -2.93 14.35
CA ASN A 119 -16.14 -3.82 13.43
C ASN A 119 -15.22 -4.79 12.69
N ASN A 120 -13.93 -4.44 12.59
CA ASN A 120 -12.95 -5.24 11.86
C ASN A 120 -11.88 -5.86 12.77
N ASP A 121 -12.04 -5.78 14.09
CA ASP A 121 -11.10 -6.33 15.07
C ASP A 121 -9.65 -5.89 14.83
N ILE A 122 -9.48 -4.59 14.61
CA ILE A 122 -8.18 -3.98 14.29
C ILE A 122 -7.32 -3.94 15.55
N ASP A 123 -6.10 -4.46 15.45
CA ASP A 123 -5.06 -4.22 16.46
C ASP A 123 -4.49 -2.82 16.21
N LEU A 124 -5.03 -1.84 16.91
CA LEU A 124 -4.71 -0.43 16.66
C LEU A 124 -3.21 -0.11 16.84
N PRO A 125 -2.51 -0.56 17.91
CA PRO A 125 -1.06 -0.42 18.01
C PRO A 125 -0.30 -0.99 16.81
N HIS A 126 -0.62 -2.20 16.37
CA HIS A 126 0.02 -2.85 15.21
C HIS A 126 -0.27 -2.10 13.91
N ALA A 127 -1.53 -1.75 13.67
CA ALA A 127 -1.97 -0.98 12.51
C ALA A 127 -1.25 0.38 12.42
N LEU A 128 -1.19 1.13 13.53
CA LEU A 128 -0.50 2.42 13.57
C LEU A 128 1.01 2.29 13.35
N ALA A 129 1.63 1.22 13.84
CA ALA A 129 3.03 0.94 13.54
C ALA A 129 3.25 0.70 12.03
N ASN A 130 2.35 -0.03 11.37
CA ASN A 130 2.38 -0.22 9.91
C ASN A 130 2.19 1.08 9.14
N VAL A 131 1.22 1.91 9.53
CA VAL A 131 1.00 3.24 8.93
C VAL A 131 2.24 4.13 9.07
N LYS A 132 2.86 4.15 10.25
CA LYS A 132 4.10 4.91 10.49
C LYS A 132 5.25 4.42 9.61
N ARG A 133 5.42 3.10 9.46
CA ARG A 133 6.44 2.51 8.57
C ARG A 133 6.19 2.86 7.10
N ALA A 134 4.94 2.74 6.64
CA ALA A 134 4.55 3.10 5.29
C ALA A 134 4.86 4.57 4.99
N LYS A 135 4.45 5.48 5.88
CA LYS A 135 4.71 6.93 5.77
C LYS A 135 6.20 7.24 5.66
N ALA A 136 7.02 6.65 6.54
CA ALA A 136 8.47 6.82 6.49
C ALA A 136 9.08 6.24 5.20
N GLY A 137 8.61 5.09 4.72
CA GLY A 137 9.06 4.49 3.46
C GLY A 137 8.75 5.37 2.24
N ILE A 138 7.53 5.88 2.18
CA ILE A 138 7.08 6.83 1.16
C ILE A 138 7.95 8.08 1.17
N GLU A 139 8.15 8.71 2.33
CA GLU A 139 8.93 9.94 2.46
C GLU A 139 10.40 9.74 2.02
N ARG A 140 11.02 8.63 2.40
CA ARG A 140 12.39 8.28 1.93
C ARG A 140 12.44 8.09 0.41
N MET A 141 11.46 7.40 -0.16
CA MET A 141 11.39 7.18 -1.62
C MET A 141 11.20 8.49 -2.37
N VAL A 142 10.32 9.36 -1.88
CA VAL A 142 10.11 10.70 -2.45
C VAL A 142 11.42 11.49 -2.42
N ALA A 143 12.09 11.58 -1.28
CA ALA A 143 13.35 12.32 -1.14
C ALA A 143 14.44 11.81 -2.10
N THR A 144 14.53 10.48 -2.26
CA THR A 144 15.48 9.84 -3.18
C THR A 144 15.19 10.15 -4.64
N LEU A 145 13.91 10.27 -5.01
CA LEU A 145 13.49 10.47 -6.39
C LEU A 145 13.40 11.95 -6.78
N SER A 146 13.11 12.85 -5.84
CA SER A 146 13.06 14.30 -6.06
C SER A 146 14.43 14.97 -6.04
N GLY A 147 15.44 14.30 -5.49
CA GLY A 147 16.83 14.77 -5.50
C GLY A 147 17.63 14.33 -6.74
N LYS A 148 16.98 13.69 -7.71
CA LYS A 148 17.55 13.39 -9.04
C LYS A 148 17.44 14.61 -9.94
#